data_AF-A0A2B7IXA3-F1
#
_entry.id   AF-A0A2B7IXA3-F1
#
_cell.length_a   1.000
_cell.length_b   1.000
_cell.length_c   1.000
_cell.angle_alpha   90.00
_cell.angle_beta   90.00
_cell.angle_gamma   90.00
#
_symmetry.space_group_name_H-M   'P 1'
#
loop_
_entity.id
_entity.type
_entity.pdbx_description
1 polymer ?
#
loop_
_entity_poly.entity_id
_entity_poly.type
_entity_poly.pdbx_seq_one_letter_code
_entity_poly.pdbx_strand_id
1 'polypeptide(L)'
;MAKTQCLARIREVRHDIPHVISIDFEPCGMPSITSVDEHVKIVLPSDGSDLRQPVRDDAALPFLRTYTRRRWFEDGSWGIDVLVWP
;
A
#
# COMPACT_ATOMS: atom_id res chain seq x y z
N MET A 1 -19.97 6.69 1.50
CA MET A 1 -18.68 7.34 1.80
C MET A 1 -17.79 7.19 0.57
N ALA A 2 -17.22 8.29 0.08
CA ALA A 2 -16.20 8.21 -0.98
C ALA A 2 -14.98 7.44 -0.44
N LYS A 3 -14.39 6.57 -1.26
CA LYS A 3 -13.16 5.88 -0.90
C LYS A 3 -12.02 6.90 -1.03
N THR A 4 -11.46 7.34 0.08
CA THR A 4 -10.31 8.26 0.07
C THR A 4 -9.08 7.51 -0.42
N GLN A 5 -8.45 8.01 -1.48
CA GLN A 5 -7.13 7.55 -1.92
C GLN A 5 -6.06 8.43 -1.28
N CYS A 6 -4.99 7.81 -0.79
CA CYS A 6 -3.80 8.49 -0.29
C CYS A 6 -2.61 8.12 -1.18
N LEU A 7 -1.78 9.11 -1.55
CA LEU A 7 -0.52 8.84 -2.22
C LEU A 7 0.49 8.33 -1.18
N ALA A 8 0.84 7.05 -1.30
CA ALA A 8 1.84 6.42 -0.45
C ALA A 8 3.21 6.42 -1.15
N ARG A 9 4.24 6.84 -0.41
CA ARG A 9 5.63 6.79 -0.88
C ARG A 9 6.34 5.63 -0.22
N ILE A 10 7.03 4.82 -1.01
CA ILE A 10 7.86 3.73 -0.49
C ILE A 10 9.06 4.35 0.23
N ARG A 11 9.22 3.98 1.51
CA ARG A 11 10.36 4.31 2.35
C ARG A 11 11.48 3.29 2.16
N GLU A 12 11.13 2.01 2.17
CA GLU A 12 12.10 0.91 2.13
C GLU A 12 11.46 -0.36 1.53
N VAL A 13 12.26 -1.16 0.83
CA VAL A 13 11.90 -2.50 0.36
C VAL A 13 12.95 -3.48 0.87
N ARG A 14 12.50 -4.55 1.53
CA ARG A 14 13.36 -5.56 2.16
C ARG A 14 12.98 -6.97 1.70
N HIS A 15 13.98 -7.86 1.67
CA HIS A 15 13.87 -9.24 1.20
C HIS A 15 14.44 -10.24 2.22
N ASP A 16 14.37 -9.89 3.51
CA ASP A 16 15.04 -10.62 4.60
C ASP A 16 14.46 -12.02 4.82
N ILE A 17 13.23 -12.28 4.36
CA ILE A 17 12.52 -13.56 4.51
C ILE A 17 12.29 -14.16 3.11
N PRO A 18 12.68 -15.43 2.88
CA PRO A 18 12.40 -16.11 1.62
C PRO A 18 10.92 -16.03 1.23
N HIS A 19 10.64 -15.75 -0.05
CA HIS A 19 9.28 -15.63 -0.60
C HIS A 19 8.44 -14.49 -0.02
N VAL A 20 9.05 -13.54 0.68
CA VAL A 20 8.37 -12.36 1.21
C VAL A 20 9.11 -11.10 0.79
N ILE A 21 8.35 -10.13 0.26
CA ILE A 21 8.83 -8.77 0.03
C ILE A 21 8.16 -7.87 1.07
N SER A 22 8.96 -7.29 1.96
CA SER A 22 8.50 -6.33 2.95
C SER A 22 8.62 -4.93 2.38
N ILE A 23 7.51 -4.20 2.34
CA ILE A 23 7.46 -2.83 1.84
C ILE A 23 7.01 -1.92 2.97
N ASP A 24 7.82 -0.92 3.28
CA ASP A 24 7.48 0.14 4.22
C ASP A 24 7.23 1.44 3.47
N PHE A 25 6.28 2.21 3.98
CA PHE A 25 5.77 3.44 3.39
C PHE A 25 5.93 4.59 4.37
N GLU A 26 6.20 5.77 3.82
CA GLU A 26 6.17 7.03 4.56
C GLU A 26 4.74 7.35 5.07
N PRO A 27 4.60 8.21 6.09
CA PRO A 27 3.30 8.71 6.53
C PRO A 27 2.56 9.42 5.38
N CYS A 28 1.29 9.07 5.16
CA CYS A 28 0.49 9.61 4.03
C CYS A 28 -0.92 10.04 4.43
N GLY A 29 -1.13 10.34 5.72
CA GLY A 29 -2.44 10.78 6.24
C GLY A 29 -3.49 9.67 6.34
N MET A 30 -3.09 8.40 6.23
CA MET A 30 -3.97 7.28 6.56
C MET A 30 -4.31 7.27 8.05
N PRO A 31 -5.51 6.80 8.43
CA PRO A 31 -5.90 6.69 9.82
C PRO A 31 -4.96 5.75 10.60
N SER A 32 -4.87 5.97 11.91
CA SER A 32 -4.18 5.08 12.83
C SER A 32 -4.79 3.68 12.80
N ILE A 33 -3.95 2.67 12.98
CA ILE A 33 -4.41 1.29 13.10
C ILE A 33 -5.15 1.12 14.42
N THR A 34 -6.31 0.49 14.36
CA THR A 34 -7.13 0.09 15.52
C THR A 34 -7.18 -1.43 15.72
N SER A 35 -6.77 -2.21 14.71
CA SER A 35 -6.74 -3.68 14.75
C SER A 35 -5.61 -4.27 13.90
N VAL A 36 -5.06 -5.41 14.34
CA VAL A 36 -4.03 -6.17 13.61
C VAL A 36 -4.53 -6.74 12.28
N ASP A 37 -5.85 -6.88 12.12
CA ASP A 37 -6.50 -7.38 10.90
C ASP A 37 -6.96 -6.24 9.99
N GLU A 38 -6.37 -5.05 10.10
CA GLU A 38 -6.66 -3.97 9.17
C GLU A 38 -6.02 -4.24 7.79
N HIS A 39 -6.80 -3.98 6.75
CA HIS A 39 -6.39 -4.20 5.37
C HIS A 39 -6.39 -2.89 4.60
N VAL A 40 -5.38 -2.73 3.75
CA VAL A 40 -5.27 -1.63 2.80
C VAL A 40 -5.47 -2.15 1.39
N LYS A 41 -6.02 -1.31 0.52
CA LYS A 41 -6.06 -1.58 -0.91
C LYS A 41 -4.99 -0.71 -1.58
N ILE A 42 -4.03 -1.36 -2.22
CA ILE A 42 -3.07 -0.67 -3.09
C ILE A 42 -3.66 -0.67 -4.49
N VAL A 43 -3.74 0.52 -5.06
CA VAL A 43 -4.21 0.76 -6.42
C VAL A 43 -3.06 1.30 -7.24
N LEU A 44 -2.83 0.71 -8.41
CA LEU A 44 -1.87 1.19 -9.40
C LEU A 44 -2.61 1.43 -10.73
N PRO A 45 -2.24 2.46 -11.50
CA PRO A 45 -2.75 2.64 -12.84
C PRO A 45 -2.36 1.44 -13.71
N SER A 46 -3.30 0.96 -14.53
CA SER A 46 -3.13 -0.20 -15.40
C SER A 46 -2.24 0.08 -16.61
N ASP A 47 -2.19 1.34 -17.03
CA ASP A 47 -1.44 1.85 -18.18
C ASP A 47 -0.03 2.35 -17.83
N GLY A 48 0.38 2.23 -16.56
CA GLY A 48 1.65 2.77 -16.08
C GLY A 48 1.72 4.29 -16.10
N SER A 49 0.58 4.99 -16.13
CA SER A 49 0.50 6.44 -15.97
C SER A 49 1.09 6.91 -14.63
N ASP A 50 1.25 8.23 -14.47
CA ASP A 50 2.03 8.83 -13.38
C ASP A 50 1.58 8.37 -11.99
N LEU A 51 2.41 7.55 -11.35
CA LEU A 51 2.21 7.01 -10.00
C LEU A 51 2.14 8.08 -8.91
N ARG A 52 2.46 9.33 -9.24
CA ARG A 52 2.36 10.49 -8.32
C ARG A 52 0.96 11.08 -8.28
N GLN A 53 0.01 10.58 -9.08
CA GLN A 53 -1.37 11.03 -9.06
C GLN A 53 -2.30 9.92 -8.55
N PRO A 54 -3.38 10.27 -7.82
CA PRO A 54 -4.41 9.31 -7.50
C PRO A 54 -4.98 8.69 -8.77
N VAL A 55 -5.31 7.41 -8.73
CA VAL A 55 -5.91 6.72 -9.86
C VAL A 55 -7.32 7.28 -10.05
N ARG A 56 -7.62 7.75 -11.25
CA ARG A 56 -8.93 8.33 -11.57
C ARG A 56 -10.02 7.27 -11.43
N ASP A 57 -11.20 7.69 -11.00
CA ASP A 57 -12.34 6.79 -10.82
C ASP A 57 -12.85 6.19 -12.14
N ASP A 58 -12.56 6.82 -13.28
CA ASP A 58 -12.88 6.37 -14.64
C ASP A 58 -11.77 5.56 -15.31
N ALA A 59 -10.68 5.29 -14.60
CA ALA A 59 -9.57 4.50 -15.14
C ALA A 59 -10.03 3.08 -15.51
N ALA A 60 -9.67 2.63 -16.71
CA ALA A 60 -10.00 1.29 -17.17
C ALA A 60 -9.18 0.25 -16.37
N LEU A 61 -9.87 -0.49 -15.48
CA LEU A 61 -9.37 -1.69 -14.79
C LEU A 61 -8.03 -1.48 -14.04
N PRO A 62 -7.96 -0.61 -13.03
CA PRO A 62 -6.73 -0.41 -12.29
C PRO A 62 -6.28 -1.69 -11.57
N PHE A 63 -4.97 -1.86 -11.40
CA PHE A 63 -4.44 -2.96 -10.62
C PHE A 63 -4.74 -2.71 -9.14
N LEU A 64 -5.72 -3.44 -8.63
CA LEU A 64 -6.15 -3.37 -7.24
C LEU A 64 -5.79 -4.66 -6.52
N ARG A 65 -5.08 -4.54 -5.39
CA ARG A 65 -4.76 -5.66 -4.50
C ARG A 65 -4.97 -5.26 -3.05
N THR A 66 -5.46 -6.21 -2.25
CA THR A 66 -5.67 -6.02 -0.82
C THR A 66 -4.52 -6.65 -0.06
N TYR A 67 -3.97 -5.94 0.92
CA TYR A 67 -2.88 -6.40 1.78
C TYR A 67 -3.21 -6.13 3.24
N THR A 68 -2.74 -6.98 4.15
CA THR A 68 -2.79 -6.71 5.58
C THR A 68 -1.73 -5.67 5.95
N ARG A 69 -2.10 -4.68 6.76
CA ARG A 69 -1.21 -3.62 7.23
C ARG A 69 -0.43 -4.13 8.45
N ARG A 70 0.70 -4.79 8.22
CA ARG A 70 1.45 -5.54 9.26
C ARG A 70 2.30 -4.69 10.17
N ARG A 71 2.72 -3.50 9.75
CA ARG A 71 3.63 -2.63 10.51
C ARG A 71 3.06 -1.23 10.66
N TRP A 72 3.22 -0.66 11.84
CA TRP A 72 2.96 0.75 12.15
C TRP A 72 4.05 1.25 13.09
N PHE A 73 4.51 2.47 12.85
CA PHE A 73 5.54 3.11 13.64
C PHE A 73 5.00 4.41 14.25
N GLU A 74 5.62 4.89 15.33
CA GLU A 74 5.20 6.12 16.02
C GLU A 74 5.24 7.36 15.12
N ASP A 75 6.14 7.38 14.14
CA ASP A 75 6.26 8.46 13.15
C ASP A 75 5.12 8.45 12.10
N GLY A 76 4.20 7.49 12.18
CA GLY A 76 3.09 7.32 11.24
C GLY A 76 3.45 6.52 9.98
N SER A 77 4.70 6.08 9.85
CA SER A 77 5.07 5.15 8.78
C SER A 77 4.43 3.79 9.03
N TRP A 78 4.32 3.00 7.97
CA TRP A 78 3.59 1.74 8.01
C TRP A 78 4.11 0.77 6.95
N GLY A 79 3.71 -0.50 7.02
CA GLY A 79 4.22 -1.49 6.08
C GLY A 79 3.29 -2.66 5.83
N ILE A 80 3.56 -3.34 4.71
CA ILE A 80 2.90 -4.57 4.26
C ILE A 80 3.93 -5.63 3.97
N ASP A 81 3.48 -6.88 3.87
CA ASP A 81 4.26 -7.95 3.29
C ASP A 81 3.53 -8.54 2.10
N VAL A 82 4.31 -8.77 1.04
CA VAL A 82 3.84 -9.39 -0.20
C VAL A 82 4.43 -10.78 -0.26
N LEU A 83 3.57 -11.78 -0.32
CA LEU A 83 3.97 -13.16 -0.55
C LEU A 83 4.26 -13.34 -2.04
N VAL A 84 5.44 -13.85 -2.36
CA VAL A 84 5.87 -14.16 -3.72
C VAL A 84 5.89 -15.68 -3.87
N TRP A 85 4.86 -16.23 -4.52
CA TRP A 85 4.85 -17.65 -4.83
C TRP A 85 5.76 -17.92 -6.04
N PRO A 86 6.56 -19.00 -6.03
CA PRO A 86 7.36 -19.42 -7.19
C PRO A 86 6.51 -19.92 -8.37
#